data_AF-A0A852DNM4-F1
#
_entry.id   AF-A0A852DNM4-F1
#
_cell.length_a   1.000
_cell.length_b   1.000
_cell.length_c   1.000
_cell.angle_alpha   90.00
_cell.angle_beta   90.00
_cell.angle_gamma   90.00
#
_symmetry.space_group_name_H-M   'P 1'
#
loop_
_entity.id
_entity.type
_entity.pdbx_description
1 polymer ?
#
loop_
_entity_poly.entity_id
_entity_poly.type
_entity_poly.pdbx_seq_one_letter_code
_entity_poly.pdbx_strand_id
1 'polypeptide(L)' 'QVDFWRHPSSLGHPVDLRVPFPSLQGVKKFLDSYNFSYSIMIEDVQELLDEEKESMRRSRRVKRSSRMFDFASYHTIDEV' A
#
# COMPACT_ATOMS: atom_id res chain seq x y z
N GLN A 1 5.80 -15.05 3.64
CA GLN A 1 5.73 -14.81 2.19
C GLN A 1 5.78 -13.30 1.96
N VAL A 2 6.58 -12.82 1.02
CA VAL A 2 6.71 -11.40 0.69
C VAL A 2 5.92 -11.08 -0.57
N ASP A 3 5.59 -9.81 -0.79
CA ASP A 3 4.79 -9.35 -1.93
C ASP A 3 5.53 -8.24 -2.70
N PHE A 4 5.66 -8.39 -4.00
CA PHE A 4 6.41 -7.46 -4.86
C PHE A 4 5.45 -6.42 -5.44
N TRP A 5 5.58 -5.18 -4.98
CA TRP A 5 4.84 -4.05 -5.54
C TRP A 5 5.48 -3.52 -6.81
N ARG A 6 6.81 -3.59 -6.89
CA ARG A 6 7.57 -3.34 -8.11
C ARG A 6 8.52 -4.50 -8.34
N HIS A 7 8.25 -5.27 -9.38
CA HIS A 7 9.06 -6.44 -9.73
C HIS A 7 10.45 -6.03 -10.22
N PRO A 8 11.47 -6.90 -10.02
CA PRO A 8 12.77 -6.73 -10.65
C PRO A 8 12.64 -6.72 -12.18
N SER A 9 13.08 -5.63 -12.80
CA SER A 9 13.02 -5.47 -14.27
C SER A 9 14.39 -5.57 -14.93
N SER A 10 15.38 -4.90 -14.36
CA SER A 10 16.73 -4.75 -14.92
C SER A 10 17.69 -4.25 -13.85
N LEU A 11 19.00 -4.39 -14.10
CA LEU A 11 20.03 -3.93 -13.18
C LEU A 11 19.90 -2.43 -12.89
N GLY A 12 20.16 -2.03 -11.64
CA GLY A 12 20.10 -0.64 -11.20
C GLY A 12 18.69 -0.06 -11.02
N HIS A 13 17.62 -0.80 -11.35
CA HIS A 13 16.25 -0.35 -11.11
C HIS A 13 15.78 -0.80 -9.73
N PRO A 14 15.05 0.06 -8.99
CA PRO A 14 14.59 -0.28 -7.65
C PRO A 14 13.52 -1.37 -7.69
N VAL A 15 13.43 -2.10 -6.59
CA VAL A 15 12.45 -3.16 -6.33
C VAL A 15 11.71 -2.77 -5.06
N ASP A 16 10.38 -2.77 -5.11
CA ASP A 16 9.54 -2.38 -3.98
C ASP A 16 8.86 -3.64 -3.44
N LEU A 17 9.05 -3.90 -2.15
CA LEU A 17 8.62 -5.12 -1.49
C LEU A 17 7.80 -4.82 -0.24
N ARG A 18 6.56 -5.32 -0.20
CA ARG A 18 5.78 -5.39 1.03
C ARG A 18 6.16 -6.63 1.80
N VAL A 19 6.64 -6.42 3.02
CA VAL A 19 7.06 -7.49 3.93
C VAL A 19 6.06 -7.60 5.07
N PRO A 20 5.38 -8.74 5.25
CA PRO A 20 4.54 -8.96 6.43
C PRO A 20 5.36 -8.90 7.72
N PHE A 21 4.80 -8.29 8.76
CA PHE A 21 5.47 -8.09 10.04
C PHE A 21 6.18 -9.34 10.61
N PRO A 22 5.59 -10.55 10.60
CA PRO A 22 6.26 -11.75 11.11
C PRO A 22 7.55 -12.12 10.37
N SER A 23 7.71 -11.69 9.11
CA SER A 23 8.87 -11.99 8.28
C SER A 23 9.89 -10.84 8.24
N LEU A 24 9.58 -9.68 8.83
CA LEU A 24 10.37 -8.44 8.68
C LEU A 24 11.82 -8.61 9.13
N GLN A 25 12.04 -9.21 10.30
CA GLN A 25 13.39 -9.44 10.82
C GLN A 25 14.20 -10.42 9.96
N GLY A 26 13.56 -11.46 9.43
CA GLY A 26 14.20 -12.42 8.53
C GLY A 26 14.64 -11.76 7.22
N VAL A 27 13.76 -10.94 6.62
CA VAL A 27 14.06 -10.22 5.38
C VAL A 27 15.16 -9.18 5.58
N LYS A 28 15.13 -8.39 6.66
CA LYS A 28 16.21 -7.42 6.95
C LYS A 28 17.57 -8.10 7.07
N LYS A 29 17.66 -9.18 7.87
CA LYS A 29 18.89 -9.96 8.00
C LYS A 29 19.38 -10.52 6.67
N PHE A 30 18.47 -11.00 5.82
CA PHE A 30 18.83 -11.47 4.48
C PHE A 30 19.43 -10.34 3.65
N LEU A 31 18.77 -9.17 3.57
CA LEU A 31 19.27 -8.02 2.82
C LEU A 31 20.64 -7.56 3.33
N ASP A 32 20.81 -7.46 4.64
CA ASP A 32 22.07 -7.08 5.27
C ASP A 32 23.20 -8.10 4.96
N SER A 33 22.90 -9.41 4.99
CA SER A 33 23.89 -10.46 4.74
C SER A 33 24.42 -10.50 3.30
N TYR A 34 23.66 -9.96 2.34
CA TYR A 34 24.05 -9.86 0.93
C TYR A 34 24.39 -8.42 0.53
N ASN A 35 24.54 -7.50 1.49
CA ASN A 35 24.84 -6.09 1.28
C ASN A 35 23.88 -5.38 0.32
N PHE A 36 22.59 -5.74 0.36
CA PHE A 36 21.57 -4.99 -0.35
C PHE A 36 21.25 -3.72 0.42
N SER A 37 21.47 -2.56 -0.21
CA SER A 37 20.97 -1.29 0.31
C SER A 37 19.45 -1.22 0.20
N TYR A 38 18.78 -0.79 1.25
CA TYR A 38 17.33 -0.58 1.27
C TYR A 38 16.96 0.66 2.07
N SER A 39 15.76 1.17 1.82
CA SER A 39 15.08 2.17 2.64
C SER A 39 13.66 1.73 2.92
N ILE A 40 13.08 2.22 4.01
CA ILE A 40 11.68 1.98 4.35
C ILE A 40 10.87 3.11 3.73
N MET A 41 10.07 2.81 2.71
CA MET A 41 9.19 3.81 2.06
C MET A 41 7.87 4.00 2.81
N ILE A 42 7.33 2.91 3.36
CA ILE A 42 6.09 2.90 4.15
C ILE A 42 6.36 2.06 5.39
N GLU A 43 6.22 2.67 6.57
CA GLU A 43 6.46 2.01 7.85
C GLU A 43 5.34 1.02 8.18
N ASP A 44 4.09 1.45 8.04
CA ASP A 44 2.91 0.62 8.25
C ASP A 44 1.88 0.80 7.12
N VAL A 45 1.65 -0.27 6.36
CA VAL A 45 0.63 -0.29 5.29
C VAL A 45 -0.78 -0.25 5.88
N GLN A 46 -0.97 -0.72 7.12
CA GLN A 46 -2.27 -0.75 7.76
C GLN A 46 -2.78 0.67 8.07
N GLU A 47 -1.89 1.59 8.47
CA GLU A 47 -2.24 2.98 8.74
C GLU A 47 -2.82 3.65 7.48
N LEU A 48 -2.16 3.50 6.33
CA LEU A 48 -2.65 4.04 5.05
C LEU A 48 -4.00 3.43 4.62
N LEU A 49 -4.19 2.12 4.85
CA LEU A 49 -5.47 1.46 4.55
C LEU A 49 -6.60 1.93 5.46
N ASP A 50 -6.29 2.28 6.70
CA ASP A 50 -7.29 2.77 7.64
C ASP A 50 -7.69 4.22 7.30
N GLU A 51 -6.73 5.06 6.91
CA GLU A 51 -7.00 6.41 6.37
C GLU A 51 -7.87 6.37 5.11
N GLU A 52 -7.55 5.49 4.16
CA GLU A 52 -8.33 5.30 2.93
C GLU A 52 -9.78 4.90 3.24
N LYS A 53 -9.98 3.92 4.14
CA LYS A 53 -11.32 3.47 4.55
C LYS A 53 -12.12 4.58 5.24
N GLU A 54 -11.47 5.38 6.09
CA GLU A 54 -12.13 6.51 6.75
C GLU A 54 -12.52 7.59 5.74
N SER A 55 -11.68 7.87 4.75
CA SER A 55 -12.01 8.78 3.64
C SER A 55 -13.23 8.30 2.87
N MET A 56 -13.27 7.03 2.47
CA MET A 56 -14.43 6.43 1.78
C MET A 56 -15.72 6.52 2.60
N ARG A 57 -15.65 6.27 3.92
CA ARG A 57 -16.80 6.41 4.83
C ARG A 57 -17.34 7.84 4.86
N ARG A 58 -16.46 8.85 4.86
CA ARG A 58 -16.83 10.26 4.82
C ARG A 58 -17.47 10.62 3.48
N SER A 59 -16.85 10.26 2.36
CA SER A 59 -17.38 10.54 1.03
C SER A 59 -18.74 9.90 0.79
N ARG A 60 -18.96 8.65 1.25
CA ARG A 60 -20.26 7.98 1.14
C ARG A 60 -21.36 8.67 1.97
N ARG A 61 -21.03 9.25 3.12
CA ARG A 61 -21.98 10.06 3.92
C ARG A 61 -22.39 11.34 3.17
N VAL A 62 -21.44 11.98 2.48
CA VAL A 62 -21.70 13.19 1.66
C VAL A 62 -22.48 12.84 0.38
N LYS A 63 -22.18 11.73 -0.30
CA LYS A 63 -22.91 11.30 -1.50
C LYS A 63 -24.39 11.08 -1.24
N ARG A 64 -24.80 10.63 -0.04
CA ARG A 64 -26.23 10.48 0.32
C ARG A 64 -27.01 11.81 0.23
N SER A 65 -26.34 12.97 0.26
CA SER A 65 -26.98 14.28 0.11
C SER A 65 -26.80 14.92 -1.28
N SER A 66 -26.04 14.31 -2.21
CA SER A 66 -25.77 14.84 -3.55
C SER A 66 -26.15 13.84 -4.65
N ARG A 67 -26.75 14.30 -5.74
CA ARG A 67 -27.15 13.46 -6.89
C ARG A 67 -26.03 13.18 -7.90
N MET A 68 -24.85 13.81 -7.75
CA MET A 68 -23.74 13.70 -8.70
C MET A 68 -22.72 12.64 -8.25
N PHE A 69 -22.14 11.91 -9.21
CA PHE A 69 -21.06 10.96 -8.94
C PHE A 69 -19.77 11.72 -8.58
N ASP A 70 -19.10 11.30 -7.51
CA ASP A 70 -17.86 11.90 -7.04
C ASP A 70 -16.64 11.14 -7.60
N PHE A 71 -15.98 11.70 -8.59
CA PHE A 71 -14.79 11.09 -9.21
C PHE A 71 -13.51 11.26 -8.39
N ALA A 72 -13.53 12.05 -7.31
CA ALA A 72 -12.37 12.28 -6.45
C ALA A 72 -12.27 11.27 -5.28
N SER A 73 -13.23 10.36 -5.17
CA SER A 73 -13.30 9.35 -4.10
C SER A 73 -13.27 7.93 -4.67
N TYR A 74 -12.77 6.97 -3.89
CA TYR A 74 -12.91 5.55 -4.19
C TYR A 74 -14.34 5.06 -3.91
N HIS A 75 -14.81 4.11 -4.73
CA HIS A 75 -16.14 3.52 -4.66
C HIS A 75 -16.03 1.99 -4.64
N THR A 76 -17.02 1.32 -4.04
CA THR A 76 -17.14 -0.14 -4.16
C THR A 76 -17.63 -0.53 -5.54
N ILE A 77 -17.44 -1.80 -5.94
CA ILE A 77 -17.89 -2.31 -7.24
C ILE A 77 -19.38 -2.10 -7.49
N ASP A 78 -20.23 -2.22 -6.45
CA ASP A 78 -21.69 -2.00 -6.57
C ASP A 78 -22.07 -0.52 -6.76
N GLU A 79 -21.14 0.41 -6.50
CA GLU A 79 -21.36 1.86 -6.63
C GLU A 79 -20.96 2.39 -8.03
N VAL A 80 -20.31 1.57 -8.86
CA VAL A 80 -19.82 1.89 -10.22
C VAL A 80 -20.70 1.20 -11.26
#